data_AF-H3AUA6-F1
#
_entry.id   AF-H3AUA6-F1
#
_cell.length_a   1.000
_cell.length_b   1.000
_cell.length_c   1.000
_cell.angle_alpha   90.00
_cell.angle_beta   90.00
_cell.angle_gamma   90.00
#
_symmetry.space_group_name_H-M   'P 1'
#
loop_
_entity.id
_entity.type
_entity.pdbx_description
1 polymer ?
#
loop_
_entity_poly.entity_id
_entity_poly.type
_entity_poly.pdbx_seq_one_letter_code
_entity_poly.pdbx_strand_id
1 'polypeptide(L)'
;KWLMYSETKKATFCFLCMLFAKKSSTTPSLANPKKGFCDWKHLNPRIPDHENSPEHHKFEMCLKKGGAKCAIDDELQTSISSEKENWRSILKIVVDVVLFWGSTDVIGHPKSRIFLNLLELISNYNSQLASHIASHKKGSTTYFSPTVPNEFINLLGSTVRCEILSTIKQAKYFSMLFDCTPGVAHKEQMCQIIRYVRIAYNDCSVEESFIDFINTSEKTGSGLAAEIEKKLCNDSLNIADCHGQGYDNGANMACKYCGVQARLAQVNELARFVPCTAHSLNLVGVHAASVSVDMVSFF
;
A
#
# COMPACT_ATOMS: atom_id res chain seq x y z
N LYS A 1 -32.40 -0.27 44.39
CA LYS A 1 -31.93 -0.66 45.74
C LYS A 1 -30.42 -0.84 45.68
N TRP A 2 -29.61 0.00 46.36
CA TRP A 2 -28.14 0.02 46.22
C TRP A 2 -27.35 -0.44 47.45
N LEU A 3 -28.00 -0.55 48.60
CA LEU A 3 -27.39 -0.94 49.88
C LEU A 3 -27.45 -2.47 50.08
N MET A 4 -26.34 -3.05 50.53
CA MET A 4 -26.21 -4.48 50.89
C MET A 4 -25.62 -4.63 52.30
N TYR A 5 -26.00 -5.70 53.00
CA TYR A 5 -25.47 -6.05 54.31
C TYR A 5 -24.65 -7.34 54.23
N SER A 6 -23.54 -7.39 54.97
CA SER A 6 -22.71 -8.59 55.11
C SER A 6 -22.75 -9.09 56.55
N GLU A 7 -23.27 -10.30 56.76
CA GLU A 7 -23.33 -10.93 58.09
C GLU A 7 -21.94 -11.23 58.67
N THR A 8 -21.00 -11.66 57.83
CA THR A 8 -19.63 -12.00 58.24
C THR A 8 -18.84 -10.77 58.69
N LYS A 9 -19.09 -9.61 58.06
CA LYS A 9 -18.42 -8.34 58.40
C LYS A 9 -19.23 -7.44 59.34
N LYS A 10 -20.49 -7.77 59.60
CA LYS A 10 -21.44 -6.92 60.35
C LYS A 10 -21.41 -5.46 59.89
N ALA A 11 -21.45 -5.25 58.57
CA ALA A 11 -21.31 -3.93 57.96
C ALA A 11 -22.18 -3.80 56.70
N THR A 12 -22.56 -2.56 56.37
CA THR A 12 -23.27 -2.22 55.14
C THR A 12 -22.33 -1.69 54.06
N PHE A 13 -22.71 -1.96 52.81
CA PHE A 13 -21.94 -1.63 51.61
C PHE A 13 -22.87 -1.08 50.53
N CYS A 14 -22.36 -0.17 49.71
CA CYS A 14 -23.02 0.21 48.47
C CYS A 14 -22.51 -0.68 47.33
N PHE A 15 -23.39 -1.52 46.76
CA PHE A 15 -22.98 -2.45 45.70
C PHE A 15 -22.49 -1.69 44.45
N LEU A 16 -23.16 -0.59 44.10
CA LEU A 16 -22.82 0.29 42.98
C LEU A 16 -21.40 0.81 43.13
N CYS A 17 -21.10 1.42 44.27
CA CYS A 17 -19.78 1.98 44.51
C CYS A 17 -18.71 0.90 44.65
N MET A 18 -19.02 -0.28 45.18
CA MET A 18 -18.07 -1.40 45.20
C MET A 18 -17.71 -1.91 43.81
N LEU A 19 -18.65 -1.90 42.87
CA LEU A 19 -18.42 -2.36 41.49
C LEU A 19 -17.54 -1.39 40.69
N PHE A 20 -17.71 -0.08 40.90
CA PHE A 20 -17.12 0.94 40.01
C PHE A 20 -16.04 1.82 40.66
N ALA A 21 -15.87 1.80 41.99
CA ALA A 21 -14.83 2.60 42.63
C ALA A 21 -13.42 2.04 42.33
N LYS A 22 -12.52 2.92 41.88
CA LYS A 22 -11.09 2.62 41.82
C LYS A 22 -10.52 2.60 43.24
N LYS A 23 -9.46 1.81 43.47
CA LYS A 23 -8.72 1.75 44.76
C LYS A 23 -8.03 3.10 45.04
N SER A 24 -8.77 4.16 45.34
CA SER A 24 -8.23 5.42 45.86
C SER A 24 -8.24 5.40 47.39
N SER A 25 -7.33 6.15 47.99
CA SER A 25 -7.14 6.26 49.45
C SER A 25 -8.28 7.00 50.16
N THR A 26 -9.20 7.64 49.42
CA THR A 26 -10.32 8.45 49.93
C THR A 26 -11.69 7.90 49.49
N THR A 27 -11.87 6.59 49.49
CA THR A 27 -13.21 6.00 49.26
C THR A 27 -14.14 6.28 50.45
N PRO A 28 -15.37 6.79 50.24
CA PRO A 28 -16.39 6.91 51.28
C PRO A 28 -16.59 5.57 52.01
N SER A 29 -16.94 5.60 53.30
CA SER A 29 -17.03 4.39 54.14
C SER A 29 -17.95 3.28 53.57
N LEU A 30 -19.07 3.64 52.94
CA LEU A 30 -19.99 2.71 52.27
C LEU A 30 -19.41 2.09 50.98
N ALA A 31 -18.39 2.72 50.40
CA ALA A 31 -17.70 2.28 49.19
C ALA A 31 -16.38 1.55 49.47
N ASN A 32 -16.01 1.36 50.74
CA ASN A 32 -14.77 0.69 51.11
C ASN A 32 -14.95 -0.83 51.18
N PRO A 33 -14.38 -1.62 50.25
CA PRO A 33 -14.60 -3.07 50.18
C PRO A 33 -13.97 -3.84 51.36
N LYS A 34 -13.01 -3.23 52.07
CA LYS A 34 -12.34 -3.87 53.21
C LYS A 34 -13.15 -3.74 54.49
N LYS A 35 -13.58 -2.52 54.86
CA LYS A 35 -14.23 -2.21 56.14
C LYS A 35 -15.76 -2.10 56.08
N GLY A 36 -16.33 -1.56 54.99
CA GLY A 36 -17.74 -1.18 54.96
C GLY A 36 -18.10 -0.08 55.97
N PHE A 37 -19.39 0.13 56.18
CA PHE A 37 -19.92 1.02 57.21
C PHE A 37 -20.56 0.21 58.34
N CYS A 38 -20.10 0.41 59.58
CA CYS A 38 -20.53 -0.37 60.76
C CYS A 38 -21.03 0.50 61.92
N ASP A 39 -21.11 1.83 61.74
CA ASP A 39 -21.58 2.76 62.76
C ASP A 39 -23.11 2.93 62.67
N TRP A 40 -23.82 1.94 63.22
CA TRP A 40 -25.27 1.86 63.18
C TRP A 40 -25.98 3.09 63.77
N LYS A 41 -25.36 3.79 64.72
CA LYS A 41 -25.93 4.98 65.38
C LYS A 41 -25.98 6.19 64.44
N HIS A 42 -25.04 6.27 63.50
CA HIS A 42 -24.94 7.36 62.53
C HIS A 42 -25.29 6.91 61.10
N LEU A 43 -26.00 5.79 60.94
CA LEU A 43 -26.40 5.29 59.63
C LEU A 43 -27.42 6.21 58.93
N ASN A 44 -28.39 6.72 59.70
CA ASN A 44 -29.50 7.53 59.16
C ASN A 44 -29.03 8.84 58.50
N PRO A 45 -28.07 9.62 59.05
CA PRO A 45 -27.51 10.76 58.32
C PRO A 45 -26.60 10.32 57.16
N ARG A 46 -25.93 9.17 57.26
CA ARG A 46 -24.91 8.77 56.26
C ARG A 46 -25.47 8.19 54.97
N ILE A 47 -26.67 7.60 55.01
CA ILE A 47 -27.34 7.05 53.82
C ILE A 47 -27.71 8.18 52.83
N PRO A 48 -28.44 9.24 53.24
CA PRO A 48 -28.76 10.36 52.35
C PRO A 48 -27.52 11.10 51.83
N ASP A 49 -26.49 11.28 52.66
CA ASP A 49 -25.23 11.90 52.24
C ASP A 49 -24.55 11.11 51.11
N HIS A 50 -24.58 9.77 51.20
CA HIS A 50 -24.00 8.91 50.19
C HIS A 50 -24.85 8.85 48.92
N GLU A 51 -26.17 8.75 49.07
CA GLU A 51 -27.10 8.69 47.93
C GLU A 51 -27.01 9.96 47.07
N ASN A 52 -26.87 11.12 47.71
CA ASN A 52 -26.70 12.41 47.03
C ASN A 52 -25.25 12.72 46.64
N SER A 53 -24.30 11.81 46.89
CA SER A 53 -22.90 12.04 46.51
C SER A 53 -22.73 11.99 44.98
N PRO A 54 -21.90 12.87 44.40
CA PRO A 54 -21.68 12.91 42.96
C PRO A 54 -21.08 11.60 42.43
N GLU A 55 -20.27 10.91 43.23
CA GLU A 55 -19.72 9.60 42.87
C GLU A 55 -20.82 8.53 42.78
N HIS A 56 -21.76 8.50 43.73
CA HIS A 56 -22.86 7.55 43.72
C HIS A 56 -23.75 7.73 42.49
N HIS A 57 -24.18 8.97 42.22
CA HIS A 57 -24.99 9.28 41.04
C HIS A 57 -24.27 8.95 39.72
N LYS A 58 -22.96 9.21 39.63
CA LYS A 58 -22.18 8.85 38.45
C LYS A 58 -22.21 7.34 38.20
N PHE A 59 -22.02 6.53 39.24
CA PHE A 59 -22.05 5.08 39.11
C PHE A 59 -23.45 4.52 38.86
N GLU A 60 -24.48 5.13 39.44
CA GLU A 60 -25.87 4.80 39.15
C GLU A 60 -26.20 5.07 37.67
N MET A 61 -25.72 6.19 37.12
CA MET A 61 -25.85 6.52 35.70
C MET A 61 -25.07 5.52 34.82
N CYS A 62 -23.87 5.12 35.22
CA CYS A 62 -23.10 4.08 34.53
C CYS A 62 -23.80 2.72 34.54
N LEU A 63 -24.45 2.32 35.64
CA LEU A 63 -25.20 1.07 35.70
C LEU A 63 -26.44 1.11 34.79
N LYS A 64 -27.19 2.22 34.81
CA LYS A 64 -28.34 2.43 33.92
C LYS A 64 -27.93 2.42 32.45
N LYS A 65 -26.75 2.97 32.13
CA LYS A 65 -26.16 2.93 30.78
C LYS A 65 -25.60 1.55 30.41
N GLY A 66 -24.98 0.83 31.34
CA GLY A 66 -24.35 -0.47 31.10
C GLY A 66 -25.33 -1.63 30.90
N GLY A 67 -26.60 -1.46 31.30
CA GLY A 67 -27.68 -2.43 31.03
C GLY A 67 -28.36 -2.25 29.67
N ALA A 68 -28.13 -1.14 28.98
CA ALA A 68 -28.73 -0.85 27.69
C ALA A 68 -27.64 -0.79 26.62
N LYS A 69 -27.63 -1.76 25.70
CA LYS A 69 -27.07 -1.61 24.35
C LYS A 69 -27.92 -0.61 23.53
N CYS A 70 -28.17 0.58 24.08
CA CYS A 70 -28.95 1.63 23.46
C CYS A 70 -28.39 2.99 23.86
N ALA A 71 -27.17 3.31 23.43
CA ALA A 71 -26.90 4.70 23.09
C ALA A 71 -27.84 5.10 21.95
N ILE A 72 -28.30 6.36 21.91
CA ILE A 72 -29.23 6.86 20.88
C ILE A 72 -28.65 6.61 19.47
N ASP A 73 -27.32 6.58 19.35
CA ASP A 73 -26.61 6.34 18.11
C ASP A 73 -26.30 4.86 17.82
N ASP A 74 -26.63 3.89 18.68
CA ASP A 74 -26.26 2.47 18.44
C ASP A 74 -26.85 1.90 17.14
N GLU A 75 -28.09 2.25 16.81
CA GLU A 75 -28.73 1.86 15.54
C GLU A 75 -28.05 2.53 14.34
N LEU A 76 -27.65 3.79 14.50
CA LEU A 76 -26.90 4.55 13.49
C LEU A 76 -25.49 3.96 13.29
N GLN A 77 -24.78 3.63 14.37
CA GLN A 77 -23.47 2.99 14.32
C GLN A 77 -23.53 1.61 13.67
N THR A 78 -24.59 0.85 13.96
CA THR A 78 -24.84 -0.46 13.33
C THR A 78 -25.07 -0.30 11.83
N SER A 79 -25.88 0.67 11.42
CA SER A 79 -26.14 0.98 10.01
C SER A 79 -24.86 1.40 9.28
N ILE A 80 -24.10 2.34 9.86
CA ILE A 80 -22.80 2.78 9.33
C ILE A 80 -21.83 1.59 9.19
N SER A 81 -21.80 0.70 10.18
CA SER A 81 -20.89 -0.46 10.17
C SER A 81 -21.28 -1.47 9.09
N SER A 82 -22.58 -1.74 8.92
CA SER A 82 -23.08 -2.61 7.85
C SER A 82 -22.78 -2.05 6.47
N GLU A 83 -22.93 -0.74 6.28
CA GLU A 83 -22.63 -0.07 5.02
C GLU A 83 -21.12 -0.09 4.71
N LYS A 84 -20.27 0.16 5.73
CA LYS A 84 -18.81 0.02 5.60
C LYS A 84 -18.41 -1.38 5.13
N GLU A 85 -19.02 -2.42 5.69
CA GLU A 85 -18.68 -3.79 5.33
C GLU A 85 -19.17 -4.16 3.93
N ASN A 86 -20.35 -3.64 3.53
CA ASN A 86 -20.83 -3.77 2.17
C ASN A 86 -19.86 -3.12 1.17
N TRP A 87 -19.41 -1.90 1.45
CA TRP A 87 -18.44 -1.20 0.59
C TRP A 87 -17.08 -1.88 0.54
N ARG A 88 -16.57 -2.39 1.66
CA ARG A 88 -15.33 -3.19 1.69
C ARG A 88 -15.44 -4.44 0.84
N SER A 89 -16.59 -5.11 0.87
CA SER A 89 -16.82 -6.31 0.06
C SER A 89 -16.79 -5.98 -1.43
N ILE A 90 -17.44 -4.88 -1.85
CA ILE A 90 -17.40 -4.41 -3.24
C ILE A 90 -15.98 -4.00 -3.65
N LEU A 91 -15.26 -3.27 -2.80
CA LEU A 91 -13.89 -2.83 -3.09
C LEU A 91 -12.93 -4.01 -3.24
N LYS A 92 -13.05 -5.08 -2.45
CA LYS A 92 -12.26 -6.30 -2.64
C LYS A 92 -12.44 -6.88 -4.03
N ILE A 93 -13.69 -6.99 -4.49
CA ILE A 93 -13.98 -7.46 -5.85
C ILE A 93 -13.35 -6.54 -6.90
N VAL A 94 -13.45 -5.22 -6.73
CA VAL A 94 -12.83 -4.25 -7.66
C VAL A 94 -11.31 -4.43 -7.70
N VAL A 95 -10.66 -4.63 -6.55
CA VAL A 95 -9.22 -4.89 -6.48
C VAL A 95 -8.87 -6.21 -7.17
N ASP A 96 -9.62 -7.28 -6.93
CA ASP A 96 -9.40 -8.59 -7.57
C ASP A 96 -9.54 -8.50 -9.10
N VAL A 97 -10.53 -7.74 -9.59
CA VAL A 97 -10.71 -7.46 -11.02
C VAL A 97 -9.52 -6.68 -11.57
N VAL A 98 -9.01 -5.67 -10.85
CA VAL A 98 -7.84 -4.89 -11.26
C VAL A 98 -6.57 -5.76 -11.29
N LEU A 99 -6.39 -6.65 -10.30
CA LEU A 99 -5.27 -7.59 -10.26
C LEU A 99 -5.35 -8.60 -11.40
N PHE A 100 -6.53 -9.17 -11.65
CA PHE A 100 -6.76 -10.04 -12.80
C PHE A 100 -6.44 -9.32 -14.10
N TRP A 101 -6.90 -8.07 -14.24
CA TRP A 101 -6.61 -7.25 -15.42
C TRP A 101 -5.11 -7.04 -15.63
N GLY A 102 -4.35 -6.76 -14.57
CA GLY A 102 -2.89 -6.65 -14.60
C GLY A 102 -2.15 -7.96 -14.91
N SER A 103 -2.78 -9.11 -14.66
CA SER A 103 -2.20 -10.44 -14.92
C SER A 103 -2.46 -10.98 -16.34
N THR A 104 -3.34 -10.33 -17.10
CA THR A 104 -3.68 -10.77 -18.47
C THR A 104 -2.80 -10.07 -19.50
N ASP A 105 -2.11 -10.86 -20.34
CA ASP A 105 -1.22 -10.38 -21.42
C ASP A 105 -1.92 -9.59 -22.56
N VAL A 106 -3.19 -9.21 -22.37
CA VAL A 106 -4.00 -8.57 -23.43
C VAL A 106 -3.77 -7.06 -23.43
N ILE A 107 -2.63 -6.65 -23.98
CA ILE A 107 -2.30 -5.25 -24.26
C ILE A 107 -3.13 -4.79 -25.48
N GLY A 108 -4.02 -3.80 -25.32
CA GLY A 108 -4.49 -2.99 -26.45
C GLY A 108 -6.00 -2.80 -26.68
N HIS A 109 -6.91 -3.37 -25.90
CA HIS A 109 -8.35 -3.11 -26.08
C HIS A 109 -8.85 -1.87 -25.32
N PRO A 110 -9.94 -1.20 -25.77
CA PRO A 110 -10.46 0.01 -25.13
C PRO A 110 -10.80 -0.26 -23.66
N LYS A 111 -9.90 0.26 -22.82
CA LYS A 111 -9.59 -0.16 -21.44
C LYS A 111 -10.77 -0.16 -20.46
N SER A 112 -11.85 0.55 -20.77
CA SER A 112 -13.01 0.68 -19.88
C SER A 112 -14.00 -0.48 -20.00
N ARG A 113 -14.10 -1.14 -21.16
CA ARG A 113 -15.14 -2.16 -21.39
C ARG A 113 -14.84 -3.50 -20.71
N ILE A 114 -13.58 -3.94 -20.67
CA ILE A 114 -13.21 -5.22 -20.07
C ILE A 114 -13.45 -5.22 -18.56
N PHE A 115 -13.07 -4.14 -17.88
CA PHE A 115 -13.28 -3.95 -16.44
C PHE A 115 -14.77 -4.02 -16.07
N LEU A 116 -15.61 -3.25 -16.78
CA LEU A 116 -17.06 -3.24 -16.52
C LEU A 116 -17.73 -4.57 -16.87
N ASN A 117 -17.33 -5.22 -17.98
CA ASN A 117 -17.85 -6.53 -18.36
C ASN A 117 -17.49 -7.61 -17.32
N LEU A 118 -16.29 -7.54 -16.73
CA LEU A 118 -15.89 -8.49 -15.68
C LEU A 118 -16.70 -8.30 -14.41
N LEU A 119 -16.96 -7.04 -14.02
CA LEU A 119 -17.83 -6.73 -12.89
C LEU A 119 -19.27 -7.19 -13.13
N GLU A 120 -19.80 -6.99 -14.34
CA GLU A 120 -21.12 -7.50 -14.73
C GLU A 120 -21.18 -9.03 -14.65
N LEU A 121 -20.14 -9.72 -15.15
CA LEU A 121 -20.04 -11.18 -15.05
C LEU A 121 -20.02 -11.66 -13.59
N ILE A 122 -19.20 -11.04 -12.72
CA ILE A 122 -19.10 -11.40 -11.31
C ILE A 122 -20.43 -11.12 -10.59
N SER A 123 -21.16 -10.09 -11.01
CA SER A 123 -22.45 -9.74 -10.40
C SER A 123 -23.50 -10.85 -10.55
N ASN A 124 -23.43 -11.68 -11.60
CA ASN A 124 -24.31 -12.84 -11.75
C ASN A 124 -24.15 -13.87 -10.62
N TYR A 125 -23.00 -13.86 -9.93
CA TYR A 125 -22.66 -14.78 -8.85
C TYR A 125 -22.51 -14.09 -7.49
N ASN A 126 -22.64 -12.75 -7.44
CA ASN A 126 -22.48 -11.97 -6.22
C ASN A 126 -23.67 -11.00 -6.04
N SER A 127 -24.57 -11.34 -5.12
CA SER A 127 -25.80 -10.59 -4.87
C SER A 127 -25.55 -9.17 -4.36
N GLN A 128 -24.46 -8.92 -3.62
CA GLN A 128 -24.10 -7.59 -3.12
C GLN A 128 -23.66 -6.69 -4.27
N LEU A 129 -22.81 -7.19 -5.16
CA LEU A 129 -22.37 -6.47 -6.36
C LEU A 129 -23.54 -6.24 -7.31
N ALA A 130 -24.39 -7.25 -7.54
CA ALA A 130 -25.59 -7.11 -8.37
C ALA A 130 -26.53 -6.03 -7.84
N SER A 131 -26.80 -6.04 -6.53
CA SER A 131 -27.63 -5.02 -5.88
C SER A 131 -27.01 -3.63 -6.02
N HIS A 132 -25.69 -3.52 -5.88
CA HIS A 132 -24.99 -2.25 -6.05
C HIS A 132 -25.08 -1.72 -7.49
N ILE A 133 -24.84 -2.57 -8.49
CA ILE A 133 -24.98 -2.21 -9.91
C ILE A 133 -26.42 -1.78 -10.22
N ALA A 134 -27.42 -2.54 -9.76
CA ALA A 134 -28.83 -2.22 -9.98
C ALA A 134 -29.27 -0.93 -9.27
N SER A 135 -28.69 -0.63 -8.10
CA SER A 135 -28.97 0.59 -7.33
C SER A 135 -28.33 1.85 -7.91
N HIS A 136 -27.48 1.71 -8.94
CA HIS A 136 -26.75 2.82 -9.52
C HIS A 136 -27.68 3.85 -10.16
N LYS A 137 -27.58 5.10 -9.71
CA LYS A 137 -28.26 6.26 -10.29
C LYS A 137 -27.25 7.31 -10.71
N LYS A 138 -27.59 8.11 -11.72
CA LYS A 138 -26.76 9.24 -12.15
C LYS A 138 -26.51 10.18 -10.96
N GLY A 139 -25.25 10.39 -10.59
CA GLY A 139 -24.84 11.19 -9.41
C GLY A 139 -24.62 10.39 -8.12
N SER A 140 -24.80 9.07 -8.12
CA SER A 140 -24.42 8.20 -7.00
C SER A 140 -22.91 7.92 -6.99
N THR A 141 -22.32 7.82 -5.79
CA THR A 141 -20.93 7.38 -5.62
C THR A 141 -20.77 5.97 -6.18
N THR A 142 -19.85 5.81 -7.13
CA THR A 142 -19.52 4.49 -7.69
C THR A 142 -18.03 4.29 -7.81
N TYR A 143 -17.63 3.04 -7.58
CA TYR A 143 -16.26 2.56 -7.77
C TYR A 143 -16.01 2.06 -9.20
N PHE A 144 -16.99 2.22 -10.09
CA PHE A 144 -16.96 1.75 -11.47
C PHE A 144 -16.45 2.80 -12.46
N SER A 145 -16.29 4.04 -12.03
CA SER A 145 -15.67 5.08 -12.85
C SER A 145 -14.18 4.73 -13.09
N PRO A 146 -13.59 5.11 -14.23
CA PRO A 146 -12.17 4.86 -14.51
C PRO A 146 -11.20 5.44 -13.48
N THR A 147 -11.62 6.43 -12.68
CA THR A 147 -10.80 7.07 -11.65
C THR A 147 -10.34 6.07 -10.59
N VAL A 148 -11.25 5.22 -10.11
CA VAL A 148 -10.99 4.28 -9.01
C VAL A 148 -10.04 3.13 -9.40
N PRO A 149 -10.25 2.38 -10.51
CA PRO A 149 -9.29 1.36 -10.91
C PRO A 149 -7.94 1.96 -11.26
N ASN A 150 -7.86 3.17 -11.83
CA ASN A 150 -6.58 3.85 -12.04
C ASN A 150 -5.87 4.19 -10.73
N GLU A 151 -6.61 4.64 -9.71
CA GLU A 151 -6.07 4.85 -8.37
C GLU A 151 -5.51 3.55 -7.79
N PHE A 152 -6.25 2.44 -7.88
CA PHE A 152 -5.77 1.13 -7.45
C PHE A 152 -4.52 0.69 -8.23
N ILE A 153 -4.49 0.87 -9.55
CA ILE A 153 -3.33 0.56 -10.38
C ILE A 153 -2.11 1.35 -9.89
N ASN A 154 -2.28 2.65 -9.60
CA ASN A 154 -1.19 3.48 -9.10
C ASN A 154 -0.72 3.05 -7.71
N LEU A 155 -1.64 2.70 -6.80
CA LEU A 155 -1.31 2.23 -5.45
C LEU A 155 -0.59 0.87 -5.49
N LEU A 156 -1.09 -0.07 -6.29
CA LEU A 156 -0.48 -1.38 -6.48
C LEU A 156 0.91 -1.25 -7.12
N GLY A 157 1.01 -0.48 -8.21
CA GLY A 157 2.27 -0.21 -8.89
C GLY A 157 3.30 0.45 -7.97
N SER A 158 2.87 1.43 -7.17
CA SER A 158 3.74 2.09 -6.18
C SER A 158 4.19 1.12 -5.09
N THR A 159 3.30 0.24 -4.61
CA THR A 159 3.64 -0.76 -3.58
C THR A 159 4.66 -1.77 -4.10
N VAL A 160 4.44 -2.31 -5.30
CA VAL A 160 5.38 -3.24 -5.96
C VAL A 160 6.73 -2.57 -6.19
N ARG A 161 6.73 -1.34 -6.71
CA ARG A 161 7.94 -0.55 -6.92
C ARG A 161 8.71 -0.32 -5.63
N CYS A 162 8.03 0.06 -4.55
CA CYS A 162 8.65 0.28 -3.24
C CYS A 162 9.31 -1.01 -2.71
N GLU A 163 8.66 -2.16 -2.88
CA GLU A 163 9.19 -3.46 -2.45
C GLU A 163 10.44 -3.85 -3.25
N ILE A 164 10.41 -3.66 -4.58
CA ILE A 164 11.57 -3.89 -5.45
C ILE A 164 12.74 -2.99 -5.04
N LEU A 165 12.51 -1.69 -4.88
CA LEU A 165 13.54 -0.74 -4.46
C LEU A 165 14.09 -1.05 -3.06
N SER A 166 13.24 -1.50 -2.14
CA SER A 166 13.66 -1.97 -0.81
C SER A 166 14.60 -3.17 -0.93
N THR A 167 14.24 -4.14 -1.77
CA THR A 167 15.05 -5.35 -2.00
C THR A 167 16.40 -5.02 -2.64
N ILE A 168 16.43 -4.12 -3.63
CA ILE A 168 17.68 -3.63 -4.24
C ILE A 168 18.58 -2.97 -3.19
N LYS A 169 18.00 -2.12 -2.32
CA LYS A 169 18.76 -1.45 -1.25
C LYS A 169 19.32 -2.44 -0.23
N GLN A 170 18.58 -3.51 0.08
CA GLN A 170 19.06 -4.58 0.96
C GLN A 170 20.21 -5.37 0.32
N ALA A 171 20.16 -5.60 -1.00
CA ALA A 171 21.26 -6.22 -1.75
C ALA A 171 22.52 -5.34 -1.77
N LYS A 172 22.37 -4.04 -1.49
CA LYS A 172 23.36 -2.97 -1.57
C LYS A 172 23.86 -2.74 -3.00
N TYR A 173 24.48 -3.75 -3.60
CA TYR A 173 25.07 -3.67 -4.93
C TYR A 173 24.10 -4.06 -6.03
N PHE A 174 24.13 -3.32 -7.13
CA PHE A 174 23.28 -3.56 -8.28
C PHE A 174 23.96 -3.20 -9.59
N SER A 175 23.39 -3.66 -10.70
CA SER A 175 23.74 -3.22 -12.05
C SER A 175 22.52 -2.59 -12.69
N MET A 176 22.73 -1.54 -13.49
CA MET A 176 21.68 -0.86 -14.20
C MET A 176 21.67 -1.23 -15.69
N LEU A 177 20.47 -1.45 -16.21
CA LEU A 177 20.22 -1.77 -17.61
C LEU A 177 19.23 -0.73 -18.12
N PHE A 178 19.59 -0.03 -19.19
CA PHE A 178 18.67 0.89 -19.85
C PHE A 178 18.60 0.65 -21.34
N ASP A 179 17.38 0.72 -21.87
CA ASP A 179 17.13 0.55 -23.31
C ASP A 179 16.18 1.64 -23.81
N CYS A 180 16.49 2.22 -24.97
CA CYS A 180 15.70 3.30 -25.57
C CYS A 180 14.81 2.72 -26.66
N THR A 181 13.49 2.86 -26.50
CA THR A 181 12.51 2.42 -27.49
C THR A 181 11.56 3.57 -27.86
N PRO A 182 11.11 3.66 -29.12
CA PRO A 182 10.10 4.62 -29.51
C PRO A 182 8.74 4.20 -28.91
N GLY A 183 8.16 5.05 -28.07
CA GLY A 183 6.84 4.82 -27.49
C GLY A 183 5.70 5.00 -28.51
N VAL A 184 4.48 4.62 -28.12
CA VAL A 184 3.25 4.64 -28.95
C VAL A 184 2.95 6.03 -29.57
N ALA A 185 3.45 7.10 -28.95
CA ALA A 185 3.31 8.48 -29.42
C ALA A 185 4.54 9.01 -30.19
N HIS A 186 5.43 8.14 -30.66
CA HIS A 186 6.72 8.48 -31.30
C HIS A 186 7.66 9.32 -30.43
N LYS A 187 7.51 9.26 -29.10
CA LYS A 187 8.44 9.86 -28.13
C LYS A 187 9.41 8.77 -27.67
N GLU A 188 10.68 9.10 -27.57
CA GLU A 188 11.69 8.17 -27.05
C GLU A 188 11.45 7.95 -25.55
N GLN A 189 11.42 6.68 -25.14
CA GLN A 189 11.29 6.27 -23.75
C GLN A 189 12.44 5.34 -23.41
N MET A 190 13.07 5.60 -22.27
CA MET A 190 14.14 4.75 -21.76
C MET A 190 13.58 3.84 -20.67
N CYS A 191 13.60 2.53 -20.91
CA CYS A 191 13.22 1.50 -19.94
C CYS A 191 14.33 1.37 -18.90
N GLN A 192 13.99 1.43 -17.61
CA GLN A 192 14.91 1.18 -16.50
C GLN A 192 14.71 -0.22 -15.94
N ILE A 193 15.74 -1.04 -16.02
CA ILE A 193 15.80 -2.36 -15.38
C ILE A 193 16.99 -2.38 -14.43
N ILE A 194 16.79 -2.91 -13.23
CA ILE A 194 17.88 -3.09 -12.26
C ILE A 194 18.09 -4.57 -12.02
N ARG A 195 19.35 -5.00 -12.13
CA ARG A 195 19.81 -6.36 -11.84
C ARG A 195 20.51 -6.37 -10.48
N TYR A 196 20.09 -7.27 -9.59
CA TYR A 196 20.60 -7.33 -8.22
C TYR A 196 20.57 -8.78 -7.70
N VAL A 197 21.23 -9.02 -6.58
CA VAL A 197 21.21 -10.33 -5.91
C VAL A 197 20.16 -10.29 -4.81
N ARG A 198 19.12 -11.12 -4.92
CA ARG A 198 18.17 -11.32 -3.85
C ARG A 198 18.69 -12.42 -2.94
N ILE A 199 18.83 -12.10 -1.66
CA ILE A 199 19.27 -13.03 -0.62
C ILE A 199 18.06 -13.39 0.24
N ALA A 200 17.64 -14.65 0.18
CA ALA A 200 16.54 -15.16 0.99
C ALA A 200 17.03 -16.36 1.82
N TYR A 201 17.12 -16.18 3.13
CA TYR A 201 17.65 -17.19 4.06
C TYR A 201 19.04 -17.69 3.64
N ASN A 202 19.11 -18.85 2.97
CA ASN A 202 20.34 -19.50 2.49
C ASN A 202 20.45 -19.56 0.96
N ASP A 203 19.50 -19.00 0.22
CA ASP A 203 19.51 -18.98 -1.24
C ASP A 203 19.80 -17.58 -1.76
N CYS A 204 20.66 -17.52 -2.78
CA CYS A 204 20.98 -16.31 -3.52
C CYS A 204 20.52 -16.49 -4.97
N SER A 205 19.59 -15.64 -5.42
CA SER A 205 19.18 -15.56 -6.81
C SER A 205 19.60 -14.23 -7.42
N VAL A 206 19.94 -14.24 -8.70
CA VAL A 206 20.10 -12.99 -9.47
C VAL A 206 18.74 -12.66 -10.08
N GLU A 207 18.24 -11.47 -9.79
CA GLU A 207 16.95 -11.00 -10.27
C GLU A 207 17.12 -9.73 -11.10
N GLU A 208 16.24 -9.57 -12.08
CA GLU A 208 16.12 -8.37 -12.91
C GLU A 208 14.71 -7.85 -12.72
N SER A 209 14.58 -6.58 -12.33
CA SER A 209 13.28 -5.96 -12.10
C SER A 209 13.14 -4.71 -12.94
N PHE A 210 12.03 -4.63 -13.69
CA PHE A 210 11.58 -3.41 -14.30
C PHE A 210 11.21 -2.40 -13.21
N ILE A 211 11.71 -1.18 -13.34
CA ILE A 211 11.49 -0.11 -12.38
C ILE A 211 10.52 0.91 -12.96
N ASP A 212 10.88 1.52 -14.09
CA ASP A 212 10.10 2.61 -14.66
C ASP A 212 10.43 2.85 -16.14
N PHE A 213 9.62 3.68 -16.78
CA PHE A 213 9.99 4.36 -18.02
C PHE A 213 10.40 5.79 -17.74
N ILE A 214 11.53 6.21 -18.31
CA ILE A 214 11.94 7.61 -18.35
C ILE A 214 11.49 8.17 -19.70
N ASN A 215 10.60 9.17 -19.67
CA ASN A 215 10.30 9.95 -20.86
C ASN A 215 11.49 10.87 -21.14
N THR A 216 12.24 10.58 -22.20
CA THR A 216 13.41 11.36 -22.57
C THR A 216 13.10 12.19 -23.82
N SER A 217 13.46 13.47 -23.79
CA SER A 217 13.55 14.30 -25.00
C SER A 217 15.00 14.44 -25.47
N GLU A 218 15.94 13.98 -24.65
CA GLU A 218 17.36 14.09 -24.89
C GLU A 218 17.85 12.95 -25.78
N LYS A 219 18.74 13.29 -26.72
CA LYS A 219 19.36 12.29 -27.60
C LYS A 219 20.87 12.22 -27.43
N THR A 220 21.43 13.09 -26.61
CA THR A 220 22.88 13.19 -26.41
C THR A 220 23.31 12.31 -25.24
N GLY A 221 24.53 11.77 -25.30
CA GLY A 221 25.08 11.02 -24.15
C GLY A 221 25.10 11.82 -22.84
N SER A 222 25.23 13.15 -22.92
CA SER A 222 25.10 14.07 -21.76
C SER A 222 23.72 14.04 -21.14
N GLY A 223 22.70 14.30 -21.96
CA GLY A 223 21.32 14.44 -21.49
C GLY A 223 20.84 13.12 -20.89
N LEU A 224 21.12 12.01 -21.59
CA LEU A 224 20.76 10.67 -21.14
C LEU A 224 21.45 10.29 -19.82
N ALA A 225 22.74 10.59 -19.65
CA ALA A 225 23.45 10.33 -18.40
C ALA A 225 22.86 11.14 -17.23
N ALA A 226 22.55 12.43 -17.46
CA ALA A 226 21.95 13.28 -16.43
C ALA A 226 20.53 12.82 -16.04
N GLU A 227 19.74 12.33 -17.00
CA GLU A 227 18.42 11.75 -16.72
C GLU A 227 18.52 10.45 -15.91
N ILE A 228 19.49 9.58 -16.22
CA ILE A 228 19.78 8.36 -15.46
C ILE A 228 20.17 8.72 -14.02
N GLU A 229 21.11 9.65 -13.81
CA GLU A 229 21.53 10.09 -12.48
C GLU A 229 20.37 10.69 -11.68
N LYS A 230 19.56 11.54 -12.32
CA LYS A 230 18.34 12.11 -11.71
C LYS A 230 17.37 11.01 -11.32
N LYS A 231 17.18 10.00 -12.18
CA LYS A 231 16.27 8.89 -11.90
C LYS A 231 16.77 8.05 -10.72
N LEU A 232 18.05 7.69 -10.68
CA LEU A 232 18.65 6.97 -9.55
C LEU A 232 18.49 7.76 -8.24
N CYS A 233 18.72 9.07 -8.28
CA CYS A 233 18.52 9.95 -7.13
C CYS A 233 17.06 9.94 -6.62
N ASN A 234 16.09 10.07 -7.53
CA ASN A 234 14.66 9.99 -7.19
C ASN A 234 14.27 8.63 -6.59
N ASP A 235 14.92 7.56 -7.03
CA ASP A 235 14.70 6.20 -6.53
C ASP A 235 15.46 5.93 -5.22
N SER A 236 16.26 6.92 -4.79
CA SER A 236 17.20 6.82 -3.68
C SER A 236 18.16 5.64 -3.83
N LEU A 237 18.60 5.38 -5.06
CA LEU A 237 19.66 4.43 -5.38
C LEU A 237 20.97 5.19 -5.54
N ASN A 238 21.96 4.83 -4.74
CA ASN A 238 23.27 5.48 -4.79
C ASN A 238 24.09 4.93 -5.95
N ILE A 239 24.53 5.80 -6.86
CA ILE A 239 25.37 5.39 -7.99
C ILE A 239 26.69 4.76 -7.54
N ALA A 240 27.19 5.09 -6.34
CA ALA A 240 28.40 4.49 -5.79
C ALA A 240 28.26 2.98 -5.50
N ASP A 241 27.04 2.49 -5.29
CA ASP A 241 26.75 1.06 -5.11
C ASP A 241 26.46 0.34 -6.45
N CYS A 242 26.46 1.07 -7.57
CA CYS A 242 26.28 0.50 -8.91
C CYS A 242 27.59 -0.14 -9.40
N HIS A 243 27.56 -1.43 -9.75
CA HIS A 243 28.74 -2.20 -10.15
C HIS A 243 28.69 -2.66 -11.61
N GLY A 244 27.64 -2.29 -12.34
CA GLY A 244 27.50 -2.60 -13.76
C GLY A 244 26.53 -1.66 -14.46
N GLN A 245 26.82 -1.37 -15.72
CA GLN A 245 25.97 -0.57 -16.59
C GLN A 245 25.84 -1.25 -17.96
N GLY A 246 24.62 -1.42 -18.46
CA GLY A 246 24.35 -2.09 -19.72
C GLY A 246 23.35 -1.32 -20.57
N TYR A 247 23.72 -1.12 -21.84
CA TYR A 247 22.97 -0.32 -22.82
C TYR A 247 23.15 -0.89 -24.23
N ASP A 248 22.42 -0.34 -25.21
CA ASP A 248 22.71 -0.55 -26.62
C ASP A 248 24.13 -0.06 -27.00
N ASN A 249 24.59 -0.47 -28.18
CA ASN A 249 25.91 -0.07 -28.68
C ASN A 249 25.87 1.26 -29.45
N GLY A 250 24.78 2.02 -29.33
CA GLY A 250 24.63 3.31 -29.98
C GLY A 250 25.69 4.29 -29.49
N ALA A 251 26.15 5.19 -30.36
CA ALA A 251 27.24 6.11 -30.04
C ALA A 251 26.95 6.97 -28.79
N ASN A 252 25.70 7.38 -28.57
CA ASN A 252 25.33 8.16 -27.39
C ASN A 252 25.35 7.35 -26.09
N MET A 253 25.22 6.03 -26.15
CA MET A 253 25.24 5.14 -24.99
C MET A 253 26.63 4.56 -24.76
N ALA A 254 27.18 3.89 -25.77
CA ALA A 254 28.40 3.08 -25.68
C ALA A 254 29.69 3.80 -26.10
N CYS A 255 29.67 5.09 -26.49
CA CYS A 255 30.92 5.77 -26.83
C CYS A 255 31.86 5.88 -25.62
N LYS A 256 33.11 5.44 -25.82
CA LYS A 256 34.19 5.41 -24.82
C LYS A 256 34.54 6.77 -24.21
N TYR A 257 34.30 7.86 -24.94
CA TYR A 257 34.72 9.21 -24.52
C TYR A 257 33.56 10.12 -24.15
N CYS A 258 32.44 10.02 -24.88
CA CYS A 258 31.35 11.00 -24.79
C CYS A 258 29.99 10.38 -24.49
N GLY A 259 29.87 9.05 -24.52
CA GLY A 259 28.62 8.33 -24.30
C GLY A 259 28.24 8.25 -22.83
N VAL A 260 27.03 7.75 -22.56
CA VAL A 260 26.54 7.46 -21.20
C VAL A 260 27.56 6.62 -20.43
N GLN A 261 28.13 5.59 -21.06
CA GLN A 261 29.08 4.70 -20.39
C GLN A 261 30.29 5.43 -19.79
N ALA A 262 30.84 6.38 -20.56
CA ALA A 262 32.04 7.11 -20.19
C ALA A 262 31.75 8.09 -19.05
N ARG A 263 30.57 8.73 -19.11
CA ARG A 263 30.14 9.73 -18.12
C ARG A 263 29.83 9.06 -16.79
N LEU A 264 29.06 7.98 -16.78
CA LEU A 264 28.75 7.28 -15.53
C LEU A 264 29.97 6.58 -14.94
N ALA A 265 30.92 6.13 -15.77
CA ALA A 265 32.20 5.60 -15.30
C ALA A 265 33.08 6.68 -14.64
N GLN A 266 32.96 7.96 -15.03
CA GLN A 266 33.65 9.06 -14.34
C GLN A 266 33.04 9.33 -12.94
N VAL A 267 31.76 9.04 -12.75
CA VAL A 267 31.08 9.19 -11.45
C VAL A 267 31.35 7.98 -10.55
N ASN A 268 31.34 6.78 -11.13
CA ASN A 268 31.70 5.55 -10.42
C ASN A 268 32.47 4.58 -11.34
N GLU A 269 33.78 4.48 -11.12
CA GLU A 269 34.66 3.59 -11.89
C GLU A 269 34.35 2.10 -11.70
N LEU A 270 33.62 1.73 -10.65
CA LEU A 270 33.19 0.35 -10.40
C LEU A 270 31.99 -0.05 -11.26
N ALA A 271 31.25 0.90 -11.82
CA ALA A 271 30.11 0.64 -12.71
C ALA A 271 30.62 0.20 -14.10
N ARG A 272 30.99 -1.08 -14.24
CA ARG A 272 31.59 -1.59 -15.49
C ARG A 272 30.57 -1.68 -16.61
N PHE A 273 30.93 -1.16 -17.78
CA PHE A 273 30.09 -1.25 -18.96
C PHE A 273 30.09 -2.65 -19.58
N VAL A 274 28.88 -3.15 -19.87
CA VAL A 274 28.65 -4.39 -20.61
C VAL A 274 27.82 -4.06 -21.86
N PRO A 275 28.36 -4.28 -23.08
CA PRO A 275 27.64 -3.98 -24.31
C PRO A 275 26.48 -4.95 -24.55
N CYS A 276 25.43 -4.47 -25.22
CA CYS A 276 24.29 -5.32 -25.58
C CYS A 276 24.72 -6.39 -26.60
N THR A 277 24.62 -7.67 -26.19
CA THR A 277 24.96 -8.80 -27.06
C THR A 277 23.98 -8.93 -28.22
N ALA A 278 22.68 -8.70 -28.00
CA ALA A 278 21.67 -8.75 -29.05
C ALA A 278 21.92 -7.71 -30.14
N HIS A 279 22.24 -6.48 -29.75
CA HIS A 279 22.61 -5.41 -30.68
C HIS A 279 23.91 -5.76 -31.42
N SER A 280 24.91 -6.30 -30.71
CA SER A 280 26.17 -6.75 -31.32
C SER A 280 25.94 -7.83 -32.38
N LEU A 281 25.09 -8.82 -32.09
CA LEU A 281 24.73 -9.88 -33.03
C LEU A 281 23.96 -9.34 -34.24
N ASN A 282 23.04 -8.40 -34.02
CA ASN A 282 22.32 -7.74 -35.10
C ASN A 282 23.27 -6.98 -36.04
N LEU A 283 24.24 -6.26 -35.49
CA LEU A 283 25.27 -5.58 -36.29
C LEU A 283 26.09 -6.56 -37.14
N VAL A 284 26.47 -7.71 -36.59
CA VAL A 284 27.16 -8.77 -37.35
C VAL A 284 26.30 -9.24 -38.52
N GLY A 285 25.00 -9.48 -38.29
CA GLY A 285 24.07 -9.89 -39.34
C GLY A 285 23.91 -8.84 -40.44
N VAL A 286 23.70 -7.57 -40.07
CA VAL A 286 23.60 -6.44 -41.00
C VAL A 286 24.88 -6.31 -41.84
N HIS A 287 26.05 -6.36 -41.21
CA HIS A 287 27.32 -6.28 -41.92
C HIS A 287 27.55 -7.47 -42.85
N ALA A 288 27.28 -8.70 -42.40
CA ALA A 288 27.42 -9.89 -43.23
C ALA A 288 26.52 -9.84 -44.48
N ALA A 289 25.25 -9.42 -44.31
CA ALA A 289 24.32 -9.25 -45.42
C ALA A 289 24.76 -8.14 -46.39
N SER A 290 25.29 -7.03 -45.87
CA SER A 290 25.71 -5.87 -46.69
C SER A 290 26.87 -6.16 -47.65
N VAL A 291 27.63 -7.25 -47.43
CA VAL A 291 28.72 -7.67 -48.32
C VAL A 291 28.19 -8.41 -49.55
N SER A 292 26.98 -8.98 -49.50
CA SER A 292 26.38 -9.70 -50.61
C SER A 292 25.45 -8.77 -51.41
N VAL A 293 25.79 -8.54 -52.68
CA VAL A 293 24.97 -7.73 -53.61
C VAL A 293 23.57 -8.34 -53.77
N ASP A 294 23.47 -9.67 -53.85
CA ASP A 294 22.20 -10.37 -53.97
C ASP A 294 21.30 -10.14 -52.75
N MET A 295 21.87 -10.21 -51.55
CA MET A 295 21.13 -9.96 -50.29
C MET A 295 20.72 -8.50 -50.14
N VAL A 296 21.58 -7.56 -50.53
CA VAL A 296 21.26 -6.12 -50.54
C VAL A 296 20.14 -5.81 -51.54
N SER A 297 20.07 -6.54 -52.66
CA SER A 297 19.00 -6.35 -53.65
C SER A 297 17.67 -7.02 -53.27
N PHE A 298 17.69 -7.98 -52.35
CA PHE A 298 16.51 -8.74 -51.92
C PHE A 298 15.68 -8.03 -50.84
N PHE A 299 16.35 -7.29 -49.93
CA PHE A 299 15.73 -6.54 -48.83
C PHE A 299 15.54 -5.06 -49.18
#